data_AF-A0A933JRP1-F1
#
_entry.id   AF-A0A933JRP1-F1
#
_cell.length_a   1.000
_cell.length_b   1.000
_cell.length_c   1.000
_cell.angle_alpha   90.00
_cell.angle_beta   90.00
_cell.angle_gamma   90.00
#
_symmetry.space_group_name_H-M   'P 1'
#
loop_
_entity.id
_entity.type
_entity.pdbx_description
1 polymer ?
#
loop_
_entity_poly.entity_id
_entity_poly.type
_entity_poly.pdbx_seq_one_letter_code
_entity_poly.pdbx_strand_id
1 'polypeptide(L)'
;MKKPRATWVPGAGLVVMAFGFVLAVSVLAFGLTTPRLDRVWRMEVELRLGVRPTLSKAEFRMFQDVLCDHPQLAASLVDEGDAALISRHRHGLVDHAYAYWVREAGHPKVGMVVTLPRDGREELTVSVRSGNEQLDGVVTHDRPLSWTPRPQGDCPTLVEVRVGRPRSGDDKTEPNPFFISTRELP
;
A
#
# COMPACT_ATOMS: atom_id res chain seq x y z
N MET A 1 18.57 -32.94 -62.19
CA MET A 1 18.96 -33.72 -61.00
C MET A 1 18.63 -32.91 -59.74
N LYS A 2 17.64 -33.32 -58.93
CA LYS A 2 17.31 -32.66 -57.65
C LYS A 2 18.18 -33.27 -56.55
N LYS A 3 19.07 -32.48 -55.93
CA LYS A 3 19.83 -32.91 -54.74
C LYS A 3 18.83 -33.15 -53.60
N PRO A 4 18.83 -34.31 -52.92
CA PRO A 4 18.01 -34.52 -51.75
C PRO A 4 18.44 -33.52 -50.67
N ARG A 5 17.49 -32.73 -50.17
CA ARG A 5 17.71 -31.87 -49.00
C ARG A 5 17.83 -32.78 -47.79
N ALA A 6 19.01 -32.81 -47.17
CA ALA A 6 19.20 -33.51 -45.91
C ALA A 6 18.33 -32.82 -44.85
N THR A 7 17.29 -33.51 -44.40
CA THR A 7 16.49 -33.11 -43.24
C THR A 7 17.27 -33.50 -42.00
N TRP A 8 17.84 -32.50 -41.32
CA TRP A 8 18.53 -32.70 -40.05
C TRP A 8 17.48 -33.01 -38.99
N VAL A 9 17.35 -34.28 -38.61
CA VAL A 9 16.48 -34.68 -37.50
C VAL A 9 17.34 -34.60 -36.23
N PRO A 10 17.02 -33.72 -35.28
CA PRO A 10 17.77 -33.66 -34.03
C PRO A 10 17.67 -35.02 -33.32
N GLY A 11 18.81 -35.50 -32.83
CA GLY A 11 18.85 -36.73 -32.05
C GLY A 11 18.04 -36.59 -30.77
N ALA A 12 17.40 -37.68 -30.32
CA ALA A 12 16.57 -37.68 -29.11
C ALA A 12 17.28 -37.10 -27.87
N GLY A 13 18.61 -37.33 -27.75
CA GLY A 13 19.41 -36.76 -26.67
C GLY A 13 19.45 -35.22 -26.65
N LEU A 14 19.50 -34.58 -27.83
CA LEU A 14 19.47 -33.11 -27.92
C LEU A 14 18.11 -32.56 -27.45
N VAL A 15 17.02 -33.24 -27.82
CA VAL A 15 15.66 -32.85 -27.41
C VAL A 15 15.49 -32.97 -25.90
N VAL A 16 15.95 -34.06 -25.29
CA VAL A 16 15.90 -34.26 -23.83
C VAL A 16 16.74 -33.20 -23.10
N MET A 17 17.96 -32.91 -23.58
CA MET A 17 18.79 -31.85 -23.00
C MET A 17 18.13 -30.47 -23.09
N ALA A 18 17.59 -30.12 -24.27
CA ALA A 18 16.93 -28.85 -24.47
C ALA A 18 15.71 -28.70 -23.54
N PHE A 19 14.90 -29.75 -23.40
CA PHE A 19 13.75 -29.74 -22.50
C PHE A 19 14.16 -29.64 -21.03
N GLY A 20 15.19 -30.38 -20.62
CA GLY A 20 15.76 -30.29 -19.27
C GLY A 20 16.27 -28.88 -18.95
N PHE A 21 16.94 -28.24 -19.91
CA PHE A 21 17.42 -26.87 -19.76
C PHE A 21 16.26 -25.87 -19.63
N VAL A 22 15.24 -25.97 -20.49
CA VAL A 22 14.04 -25.11 -20.42
C VAL A 22 13.32 -25.28 -19.09
N LEU A 23 13.18 -26.51 -18.60
CA LEU A 23 12.56 -26.79 -17.30
C LEU A 23 13.38 -26.18 -16.15
N ALA A 24 14.70 -26.38 -16.15
CA ALA A 24 15.59 -25.82 -15.13
C ALA A 24 15.53 -24.28 -15.11
N VAL A 25 15.59 -23.63 -16.28
CA VAL A 25 15.47 -22.17 -16.40
C VAL A 25 14.09 -21.70 -15.92
N SER A 26 13.02 -22.43 -16.21
CA SER A 26 11.67 -22.08 -15.77
C SER A 26 11.52 -22.16 -14.26
N VAL A 27 12.05 -23.22 -13.63
CA VAL A 27 12.06 -23.37 -12.17
C VAL A 27 12.90 -22.28 -11.51
N LEU A 28 14.06 -21.94 -12.08
CA LEU A 28 14.88 -20.84 -11.59
C LEU A 28 14.18 -19.49 -11.74
N ALA A 29 13.58 -19.22 -12.91
CA ALA A 29 12.83 -17.99 -13.14
C ALA A 29 11.66 -17.85 -12.16
N PHE A 30 10.93 -18.94 -11.90
CA PHE A 30 9.87 -18.99 -10.89
C PHE A 30 10.41 -18.79 -9.47
N GLY A 31 11.53 -19.42 -9.12
CA GLY A 31 12.18 -19.24 -7.81
C GLY A 31 12.75 -17.83 -7.60
N LEU A 32 13.10 -17.13 -8.67
CA LEU A 32 13.60 -15.74 -8.63
C LEU A 32 12.48 -14.69 -8.66
N THR A 33 11.24 -15.06 -9.00
CA THR A 33 10.12 -14.11 -8.87
C THR A 33 9.75 -13.93 -7.40
N THR A 34 10.04 -12.75 -6.84
CA THR A 34 9.59 -12.39 -5.50
C THR A 34 8.05 -12.41 -5.44
N PRO A 35 7.44 -13.26 -4.59
CA PRO A 35 5.99 -13.34 -4.51
C PRO A 35 5.42 -11.99 -4.07
N ARG A 36 4.18 -11.70 -4.50
CA ARG A 36 3.51 -10.41 -4.19
C ARG A 36 3.49 -10.12 -2.68
N LEU A 37 3.30 -11.17 -1.87
CA LEU A 37 3.29 -11.10 -0.42
C LEU A 37 4.62 -10.60 0.17
N ASP A 38 5.75 -11.12 -0.30
CA ASP A 38 7.08 -10.70 0.16
C ASP A 38 7.35 -9.22 -0.13
N ARG A 39 6.89 -8.74 -1.31
CA ARG A 39 6.98 -7.31 -1.65
C ARG A 39 6.14 -6.45 -0.70
N VAL A 40 4.94 -6.89 -0.36
CA VAL A 40 4.06 -6.16 0.58
C VAL A 40 4.66 -6.12 1.98
N TRP A 41 5.22 -7.23 2.45
CA TRP A 41 5.88 -7.29 3.75
C TRP A 41 7.10 -6.36 3.82
N ARG A 42 7.94 -6.35 2.77
CA ARG A 42 9.03 -5.39 2.65
C ARG A 42 8.52 -3.94 2.62
N MET A 43 7.46 -3.65 1.86
CA MET A 43 6.87 -2.31 1.79
C MET A 43 6.36 -1.85 3.16
N GLU A 44 5.69 -2.73 3.90
CA GLU A 44 5.22 -2.45 5.26
C GLU A 44 6.38 -2.07 6.19
N VAL A 45 7.46 -2.86 6.21
CA VAL A 45 8.65 -2.56 7.02
C VAL A 45 9.24 -1.20 6.63
N GLU A 46 9.40 -0.93 5.34
CA GLU A 46 9.94 0.35 4.86
C GLU A 46 9.03 1.55 5.19
N LEU A 47 7.69 1.35 5.19
CA LEU A 47 6.71 2.35 5.62
C LEU A 47 6.76 2.60 7.12
N ARG A 48 6.86 1.55 7.95
CA ARG A 48 7.02 1.63 9.41
C ARG A 48 8.32 2.34 9.81
N LEU A 49 9.39 2.13 9.04
CA LEU A 49 10.68 2.81 9.23
C LEU A 49 10.69 4.25 8.68
N GLY A 50 9.72 4.62 7.83
CA GLY A 50 9.65 5.94 7.18
C GLY A 50 10.77 6.18 6.16
N VAL A 51 11.39 5.11 5.65
CA VAL A 51 12.46 5.21 4.63
C VAL A 51 11.89 5.23 3.21
N ARG A 52 10.64 4.78 3.04
CA ARG A 52 9.96 4.76 1.75
C ARG A 52 9.33 6.13 1.44
N PRO A 53 9.26 6.55 0.17
CA PRO A 53 8.33 7.60 -0.25
C PRO A 53 6.88 7.08 -0.30
N THR A 54 5.94 7.93 -0.69
CA THR A 54 4.55 7.52 -0.95
C THR A 54 4.48 6.37 -1.96
N LEU A 55 3.61 5.41 -1.71
CA LEU A 55 3.26 4.35 -2.66
C LEU A 55 2.72 4.94 -3.96
N SER A 56 3.20 4.41 -5.08
CA SER A 56 2.60 4.62 -6.38
C SER A 56 1.19 4.02 -6.44
N LYS A 57 0.39 4.42 -7.43
CA LYS A 57 -0.96 3.86 -7.62
C LYS A 57 -0.95 2.35 -7.85
N ALA A 58 0.09 1.84 -8.54
CA ALA A 58 0.24 0.40 -8.79
C ALA A 58 0.59 -0.37 -7.52
N GLU A 59 1.49 0.17 -6.69
CA GLU A 59 1.85 -0.44 -5.40
C GLU A 59 0.70 -0.40 -4.41
N PHE A 60 -0.02 0.72 -4.33
CA PHE A 60 -1.21 0.83 -3.49
C PHE A 60 -2.25 -0.22 -3.85
N ARG A 61 -2.53 -0.42 -5.15
CA ARG A 61 -3.42 -1.50 -5.62
C ARG A 61 -2.87 -2.88 -5.30
N MET A 62 -1.57 -3.10 -5.54
CA MET A 62 -0.95 -4.39 -5.23
C MET A 62 -1.06 -4.74 -3.75
N PHE A 63 -0.86 -3.76 -2.86
CA PHE A 63 -0.99 -3.92 -1.42
C PHE A 63 -2.45 -4.23 -1.06
N GLN A 64 -3.40 -3.45 -1.58
CA GLN A 64 -4.84 -3.68 -1.38
C GLN A 64 -5.28 -5.08 -1.84
N ASP A 65 -4.84 -5.53 -3.02
CA ASP A 65 -5.15 -6.88 -3.53
C ASP A 65 -4.60 -7.96 -2.60
N VAL A 66 -3.34 -7.83 -2.15
CA VAL A 66 -2.72 -8.81 -1.25
C VAL A 66 -3.43 -8.86 0.10
N LEU A 67 -3.92 -7.72 0.61
CA LEU A 67 -4.74 -7.70 1.82
C LEU A 67 -6.09 -8.40 1.61
N CYS A 68 -6.70 -8.28 0.42
CA CYS A 68 -7.92 -9.03 0.09
C CYS A 68 -7.64 -10.54 -0.03
N ASP A 69 -6.55 -10.93 -0.70
CA ASP A 69 -6.17 -12.32 -0.91
C ASP A 69 -5.75 -13.01 0.39
N HIS A 70 -5.22 -12.23 1.34
CA HIS A 70 -4.69 -12.72 2.63
C HIS A 70 -5.20 -11.88 3.82
N PRO A 71 -6.47 -12.02 4.25
CA PRO A 71 -7.03 -11.22 5.35
C PRO A 71 -6.28 -11.37 6.68
N GLN A 72 -5.64 -12.51 6.92
CA GLN A 72 -4.81 -12.75 8.12
C GLN A 72 -3.61 -11.79 8.21
N LEU A 73 -3.12 -11.30 7.06
CA LEU A 73 -2.08 -10.28 7.02
C LEU A 73 -2.62 -8.98 7.62
N ALA A 74 -3.85 -8.57 7.26
CA ALA A 74 -4.46 -7.38 7.83
C ALA A 74 -4.61 -7.50 9.35
N ALA A 75 -5.09 -8.64 9.84
CA ALA A 75 -5.18 -8.90 11.29
C ALA A 75 -3.81 -8.76 11.98
N SER A 76 -2.74 -9.28 11.38
CA SER A 76 -1.37 -9.13 11.93
C SER A 76 -0.82 -7.70 11.86
N LEU A 77 -1.31 -6.87 10.94
CA LEU A 77 -0.90 -5.47 10.83
C LEU A 77 -1.59 -4.59 11.87
N VAL A 78 -2.76 -5.02 12.34
CA VAL A 78 -3.60 -4.24 13.25
C VAL A 78 -3.25 -4.49 14.73
N ASP A 79 -2.53 -5.58 15.05
CA ASP A 79 -2.07 -6.04 16.38
C ASP A 79 -3.20 -6.16 17.42
N GLU A 80 -3.83 -5.04 17.82
CA GLU A 80 -4.89 -4.95 18.81
C GLU A 80 -5.94 -3.90 18.39
N GLY A 81 -6.95 -4.33 17.62
CA GLY A 81 -8.09 -3.49 17.25
C GLY A 81 -8.64 -3.83 15.87
N ASP A 82 -9.48 -2.92 15.37
CA ASP A 82 -10.15 -3.07 14.08
C ASP A 82 -9.41 -2.33 12.95
N ALA A 83 -8.46 -1.46 13.31
CA ALA A 83 -7.65 -0.72 12.36
C ALA A 83 -6.37 -0.15 12.99
N ALA A 84 -5.31 -0.02 12.19
CA ALA A 84 -4.01 0.49 12.65
C ALA A 84 -3.28 1.32 11.59
N LEU A 85 -2.40 2.20 12.08
CA LEU A 85 -1.48 2.95 11.24
C LEU A 85 -0.24 2.09 10.92
N ILE A 86 0.05 1.89 9.64
CA ILE A 86 1.20 1.09 9.19
C ILE A 86 2.39 1.95 8.72
N SER A 87 2.20 3.26 8.61
CA SER A 87 3.31 4.20 8.39
C SER A 87 4.00 4.57 9.70
N ARG A 88 5.25 5.04 9.60
CA ARG A 88 5.99 5.60 10.74
C ARG A 88 5.19 6.68 11.46
N HIS A 89 5.06 6.51 12.76
CA HIS A 89 4.38 7.46 13.63
C HIS A 89 4.88 7.33 15.08
N ARG A 90 4.56 8.32 15.91
CA ARG A 90 4.77 8.28 17.36
C ARG A 90 3.46 8.65 18.06
N HIS A 91 2.80 7.68 18.69
CA HIS A 91 1.51 7.89 19.38
C HIS A 91 0.44 8.55 18.49
N GLY A 92 0.28 8.06 17.25
CA GLY A 92 -0.62 8.62 16.24
C GLY A 92 -0.12 9.90 15.53
N LEU A 93 0.97 10.52 16.00
CA LEU A 93 1.60 11.66 15.33
C LEU A 93 2.43 11.18 14.13
N VAL A 94 2.13 11.71 12.96
CA VAL A 94 2.81 11.43 11.70
C VAL A 94 3.64 12.64 11.31
N ASP A 95 4.96 12.42 11.17
CA ASP A 95 5.93 13.48 10.83
C ASP A 95 6.20 13.59 9.32
N HIS A 96 5.54 12.74 8.51
CA HIS A 96 5.66 12.73 7.05
C HIS A 96 4.43 13.33 6.38
N ALA A 97 4.56 13.79 5.13
CA ALA A 97 3.44 14.32 4.33
C ALA A 97 2.37 13.27 3.97
N TYR A 98 2.49 12.04 4.45
CA TYR A 98 1.59 10.96 4.12
C TYR A 98 1.53 9.95 5.26
N ALA A 99 0.44 9.19 5.29
CA ALA A 99 0.27 8.05 6.18
C ALA A 99 -0.51 6.93 5.49
N TYR A 100 -0.30 5.70 5.96
CA TYR A 100 -1.08 4.55 5.53
C TYR A 100 -1.75 3.92 6.73
N TRP A 101 -3.02 3.59 6.56
CA TRP A 101 -3.87 3.02 7.58
C TRP A 101 -4.57 1.79 7.01
N VAL A 102 -4.62 0.71 7.78
CA VAL A 102 -5.28 -0.54 7.40
C VAL A 102 -6.44 -0.76 8.36
N ARG A 103 -7.60 -1.10 7.82
CA ARG A 103 -8.78 -1.52 8.57
C ARG A 103 -9.12 -2.97 8.22
N GLU A 104 -9.40 -3.77 9.23
CA GLU A 104 -9.80 -5.15 9.07
C GLU A 104 -11.16 -5.27 8.34
N ALA A 105 -11.38 -6.41 7.69
CA ALA A 105 -12.66 -6.74 7.09
C ALA A 105 -13.75 -6.87 8.17
N GLY A 106 -15.00 -6.53 7.86
CA GLY A 106 -16.12 -6.73 8.78
C GLY A 106 -16.30 -5.67 9.87
N HIS A 107 -15.42 -4.65 9.94
CA HIS A 107 -15.50 -3.54 10.91
C HIS A 107 -15.85 -2.19 10.24
N PRO A 108 -17.03 -2.04 9.61
CA PRO A 108 -17.35 -0.89 8.77
C PRO A 108 -17.48 0.44 9.53
N LYS A 109 -17.63 0.39 10.86
CA LYS A 109 -17.86 1.56 11.71
C LYS A 109 -16.58 2.29 12.11
N VAL A 110 -15.43 1.67 11.91
CA VAL A 110 -14.16 2.29 12.26
C VAL A 110 -13.78 3.26 11.16
N GLY A 111 -13.79 4.54 11.54
CA GLY A 111 -13.37 5.64 10.71
C GLY A 111 -12.06 6.24 11.19
N MET A 112 -11.56 7.12 10.35
CA MET A 112 -10.31 7.83 10.58
C MET A 112 -10.61 9.30 10.83
N VAL A 113 -9.94 9.88 11.81
CA VAL A 113 -9.99 11.30 12.11
C VAL A 113 -8.59 11.87 12.00
N VAL A 114 -8.42 12.85 11.12
CA VAL A 114 -7.18 13.60 10.93
C VAL A 114 -7.29 14.93 11.67
N THR A 115 -6.36 15.20 12.57
CA THR A 115 -6.32 16.43 13.38
C THR A 115 -4.94 17.08 13.32
N LEU A 116 -4.93 18.39 13.57
CA LEU A 116 -3.71 19.17 13.71
C LEU A 116 -3.22 19.22 15.17
N PRO A 117 -1.91 19.25 15.41
CA PRO A 117 -1.36 19.56 16.73
C PRO A 117 -1.89 20.92 17.23
N ARG A 118 -2.05 21.08 18.54
CA ARG A 118 -2.59 22.30 19.18
C ARG A 118 -1.84 23.58 18.80
N ASP A 119 -0.56 23.46 18.50
CA ASP A 119 0.31 24.60 18.17
C ASP A 119 0.34 24.93 16.67
N GLY A 120 -0.34 24.12 15.83
CA GLY A 120 -0.41 24.33 14.39
C GLY A 120 -1.41 25.42 14.03
N ARG A 121 -0.92 26.62 13.69
CA ARG A 121 -1.75 27.74 13.19
C ARG A 121 -2.11 27.64 11.70
N GLU A 122 -1.61 26.63 11.01
CA GLU A 122 -1.74 26.49 9.56
C GLU A 122 -2.87 25.54 9.17
N GLU A 123 -3.61 25.91 8.12
CA GLU A 123 -4.56 25.03 7.47
C GLU A 123 -3.80 23.97 6.65
N LEU A 124 -4.22 22.71 6.74
CA LEU A 124 -3.65 21.62 5.95
C LEU A 124 -4.68 21.06 4.98
N THR A 125 -4.29 20.96 3.70
CA THR A 125 -5.09 20.25 2.71
C THR A 125 -4.81 18.76 2.86
N VAL A 126 -5.82 18.01 3.27
CA VAL A 126 -5.74 16.57 3.45
C VAL A 126 -6.53 15.89 2.34
N SER A 127 -5.85 14.98 1.64
CA SER A 127 -6.44 14.11 0.63
C SER A 127 -6.38 12.68 1.15
N VAL A 128 -7.52 12.04 1.26
CA VAL A 128 -7.64 10.67 1.73
C VAL A 128 -8.16 9.81 0.58
N ARG A 129 -7.53 8.66 0.31
CA ARG A 129 -8.02 7.69 -0.68
C ARG A 129 -8.18 6.30 -0.08
N SER A 130 -9.15 5.55 -0.60
CA SER A 130 -9.27 4.10 -0.40
C SER A 130 -9.95 3.46 -1.60
N GLY A 131 -9.32 2.45 -2.21
CA GLY A 131 -9.84 1.84 -3.43
C GLY A 131 -10.10 2.87 -4.54
N ASN A 132 -11.38 3.07 -4.87
CA ASN A 132 -11.85 4.08 -5.84
C ASN A 132 -12.48 5.32 -5.19
N GLU A 133 -12.54 5.38 -3.86
CA GLU A 133 -13.07 6.53 -3.12
C GLU A 133 -11.93 7.48 -2.76
N GLN A 134 -12.22 8.78 -2.85
CA GLN A 134 -11.31 9.84 -2.45
C GLN A 134 -12.11 10.94 -1.77
N LEU A 135 -11.56 11.50 -0.70
CA LEU A 135 -12.07 12.66 0.01
C LEU A 135 -10.95 13.67 0.15
N ASP A 136 -11.17 14.87 -0.36
CA ASP A 136 -10.27 16.00 -0.15
C ASP A 136 -10.94 17.00 0.80
N GLY A 137 -10.17 17.54 1.74
CA GLY A 137 -10.68 18.47 2.74
C GLY A 137 -9.57 19.34 3.31
N VAL A 138 -9.96 20.41 4.01
CA VAL A 138 -9.03 21.26 4.75
C VAL A 138 -9.21 20.97 6.24
N VAL A 139 -8.13 20.62 6.91
CA VAL A 139 -8.08 20.40 8.35
C VAL A 139 -7.56 21.65 9.04
N THR A 140 -8.29 22.09 10.06
CA THR A 140 -7.85 23.13 11.00
C THR A 140 -7.90 22.56 12.42
N HIS A 141 -7.34 23.27 13.40
CA HIS A 141 -7.37 22.81 14.80
C HIS A 141 -8.80 22.54 15.29
N ASP A 142 -9.75 23.40 14.91
CA ASP A 142 -11.15 23.32 15.35
C ASP A 142 -12.04 22.48 14.42
N ARG A 143 -11.52 22.07 13.26
CA ARG A 143 -12.26 21.31 12.24
C ARG A 143 -11.46 20.09 11.80
N PRO A 144 -11.56 18.99 12.55
CA PRO A 144 -10.93 17.74 12.15
C PRO A 144 -11.62 17.16 10.91
N LEU A 145 -10.86 16.50 10.04
CA LEU A 145 -11.42 15.73 8.93
C LEU A 145 -11.74 14.34 9.43
N SER A 146 -13.03 13.98 9.42
CA SER A 146 -13.50 12.63 9.73
C SER A 146 -13.94 11.94 8.45
N TRP A 147 -13.57 10.67 8.31
CA TRP A 147 -13.95 9.88 7.14
C TRP A 147 -14.09 8.39 7.48
N THR A 148 -15.18 7.79 7.01
CA THR A 148 -15.39 6.35 7.05
C THR A 148 -15.39 5.83 5.62
N PRO A 149 -14.31 5.17 5.16
CA PRO A 149 -14.32 4.56 3.84
C PRO A 149 -15.41 3.50 3.78
N ARG A 150 -16.09 3.37 2.62
CA ARG A 150 -17.09 2.32 2.48
C ARG A 150 -16.46 0.93 2.67
N PRO A 151 -17.16 -0.01 3.32
CA PRO A 151 -16.67 -1.38 3.42
C PRO A 151 -16.56 -2.00 2.02
N GLN A 152 -15.46 -2.70 1.76
CA GLN A 152 -15.21 -3.41 0.50
C GLN A 152 -15.55 -4.90 0.66
N GLY A 153 -16.77 -5.19 1.11
CA GLY A 153 -17.19 -6.55 1.45
C GLY A 153 -16.32 -7.15 2.56
N ASP A 154 -15.86 -8.38 2.36
CA ASP A 154 -14.98 -9.12 3.28
C ASP A 154 -13.50 -8.80 3.08
N CYS A 155 -13.16 -7.78 2.26
CA CYS A 155 -11.78 -7.38 2.07
C CYS A 155 -11.36 -6.29 3.08
N PRO A 156 -10.18 -6.45 3.74
CA PRO A 156 -9.57 -5.39 4.52
C PRO A 156 -9.34 -4.13 3.67
N THR A 157 -9.44 -2.96 4.28
CA THR A 157 -9.38 -1.68 3.56
C THR A 157 -8.05 -0.99 3.82
N LEU A 158 -7.27 -0.71 2.77
CA LEU A 158 -6.12 0.19 2.84
C LEU A 158 -6.57 1.62 2.55
N VAL A 159 -6.14 2.53 3.41
CA VAL A 159 -6.35 3.97 3.28
C VAL A 159 -5.00 4.65 3.19
N GLU A 160 -4.86 5.57 2.24
CA GLU A 160 -3.75 6.51 2.23
C GLU A 160 -4.27 7.90 2.59
N VAL A 161 -3.55 8.55 3.50
CA VAL A 161 -3.69 9.97 3.81
C VAL A 161 -2.52 10.69 3.21
N ARG A 162 -2.78 11.76 2.47
CA ARG A 162 -1.77 12.70 1.98
C ARG A 162 -2.09 14.07 2.53
N VAL A 163 -1.05 14.74 2.96
CA VAL A 163 -1.13 16.09 3.51
C VAL A 163 -0.28 16.99 2.65
N GLY A 164 -0.91 17.99 2.07
CA GLY A 164 -0.27 19.06 1.34
C GLY A 164 -0.62 20.39 1.97
N ARG A 165 0.22 21.41 1.74
CA ARG A 165 -0.20 22.78 2.01
C ARG A 165 -1.21 23.23 0.94
N PRO A 166 -2.14 24.15 1.28
CA PRO A 166 -2.87 24.89 0.28
C PRO A 166 -1.87 25.47 -0.71
N ARG A 167 -2.18 25.39 -2.01
CA ARG A 167 -1.31 25.64 -3.15
C ARG A 167 -0.76 27.08 -3.15
N SER A 168 0.17 27.39 -2.27
CA SER A 168 0.84 28.68 -2.15
C SER A 168 2.23 28.55 -2.76
N GLY A 169 2.29 28.77 -4.08
CA GLY A 169 3.41 29.31 -4.87
C GLY A 169 4.79 28.66 -4.82
N ASP A 170 5.33 28.32 -3.65
CA ASP A 170 6.73 28.02 -3.47
C ASP A 170 6.87 27.35 -2.10
N ASP A 171 7.13 26.04 -2.03
CA ASP A 171 7.72 25.56 -0.79
C ASP A 171 8.38 24.18 -0.83
N LYS A 172 9.67 24.17 -0.49
CA LYS A 172 10.44 22.99 -0.05
C LYS A 172 10.39 22.84 1.47
N THR A 173 9.38 23.38 2.14
CA THR A 173 9.28 23.28 3.59
C THR A 173 8.82 21.88 4.01
N GLU A 174 9.42 21.41 5.10
CA GLU A 174 9.09 20.14 5.74
C GLU A 174 7.57 20.04 6.01
N PRO A 175 6.97 18.86 5.80
CA PRO A 175 5.55 18.67 6.06
C PRO A 175 5.25 18.90 7.55
N ASN A 176 4.19 19.68 7.82
CA ASN A 176 3.72 19.85 9.20
C ASN A 176 3.21 18.50 9.72
N PRO A 177 3.57 18.13 10.95
CA PRO A 177 3.10 16.89 11.53
C PRO A 177 1.59 16.95 11.79
N PHE A 178 0.92 15.81 11.66
CA PHE A 178 -0.52 15.67 11.89
C PHE A 178 -0.82 14.40 12.66
N PHE A 179 -1.97 14.36 13.32
CA PHE A 179 -2.43 13.20 14.06
C PHE A 179 -3.45 12.41 13.24
N ILE A 180 -3.31 11.10 13.25
CA ILE A 180 -4.38 10.18 12.85
C ILE A 180 -4.84 9.43 14.09
N SER A 181 -6.14 9.45 14.33
CA SER A 181 -6.79 8.62 15.33
C SER A 181 -7.90 7.78 14.70
N THR A 182 -8.06 6.57 15.22
CA THR A 182 -9.20 5.71 14.93
C THR A 182 -10.34 6.05 15.88
N ARG A 183 -11.55 6.16 15.35
CA ARG A 183 -12.77 6.27 16.16
C ARG A 183 -13.85 5.41 15.55
N GLU A 184 -14.61 4.74 16.40
CA GLU A 184 -15.93 4.28 16.02
C GLU A 184 -16.79 5.51 15.73
N LEU A 185 -17.26 5.62 14.49
CA LEU A 185 -18.21 6.66 14.11
C LEU A 185 -19.63 6.11 14.25
N PRO A 186 -20.59 6.93 14.74
CA PRO A 186 -21.96 6.51 15.03
C PRO A 186 -22.72 6.03 13.79
#